data_AF-A0A820YQY3-F1
#
_entry.id   AF-A0A820YQY3-F1
#
_cell.length_a   1.000
_cell.length_b   1.000
_cell.length_c   1.000
_cell.angle_alpha   90.00
_cell.angle_beta   90.00
_cell.angle_gamma   90.00
#
_symmetry.space_group_name_H-M   'P 1'
#
loop_
_entity.id
_entity.type
_entity.pdbx_description
1 polymer ?
#
loop_
_entity_poly.entity_id
_entity_poly.type
_entity_poly.pdbx_seq_one_letter_code
_entity_poly.pdbx_strand_id
1 'polypeptide(L)'
;MHEHRQSWEDLIIKHSGYPKFKSRTCCIYNSRSRHPVNDPDKLCPCGRMIRRHSLLGDCLESTEAKRGNTEFQTPDRFLDGKKHSVEVPINVFGTLQPSGCKFLRIDARSPMENIFQLILEDCGTQKPALILSVYGGAKYFTMAERLEKEFIRGVIDAATMASK
;
A
#
# COMPACT_ATOMS: atom_id res chain seq x y z
N MET A 1 15.69 -32.79 -9.95
CA MET A 1 15.18 -31.59 -10.66
C MET A 1 14.88 -30.54 -9.62
N HIS A 2 15.74 -29.54 -9.44
CA HIS A 2 15.43 -28.40 -8.57
C HIS A 2 14.56 -27.44 -9.36
N GLU A 3 13.27 -27.44 -9.06
CA GLU A 3 12.31 -26.48 -9.59
C GLU A 3 12.75 -25.08 -9.15
N HIS A 4 13.08 -24.22 -10.10
CA HIS A 4 13.61 -22.89 -9.85
C HIS A 4 12.46 -22.02 -9.31
N ARG A 5 12.21 -22.08 -8.00
CA ARG A 5 11.15 -21.29 -7.35
C ARG A 5 11.48 -19.81 -7.53
N GLN A 6 10.62 -19.09 -8.27
CA GLN A 6 10.78 -17.66 -8.54
C GLN A 6 10.78 -16.89 -7.21
N SER A 7 11.64 -15.86 -7.09
CA SER A 7 11.66 -15.04 -5.88
C SER A 7 10.37 -14.22 -5.74
N TRP A 8 10.05 -13.76 -4.54
CA TRP A 8 8.88 -12.91 -4.29
C TRP A 8 8.92 -11.65 -5.16
N GLU A 9 10.09 -11.04 -5.25
CA GLU A 9 10.36 -9.86 -6.06
C GLU A 9 10.16 -10.17 -7.56
N ASP A 10 10.61 -11.34 -8.03
CA ASP A 10 10.39 -11.77 -9.42
C ASP A 10 8.92 -12.01 -9.74
N LEU A 11 8.12 -12.53 -8.80
CA LEU A 11 6.68 -12.71 -8.99
C LEU A 11 5.98 -11.37 -9.18
N ILE A 12 6.29 -10.38 -8.34
CA ILE A 12 5.74 -9.02 -8.45
C ILE A 12 6.20 -8.33 -9.75
N ILE A 13 7.48 -8.49 -10.13
CA ILE A 13 8.04 -7.90 -11.36
C ILE A 13 7.53 -8.62 -12.62
N LYS A 14 7.34 -9.94 -12.62
CA LYS A 14 6.76 -10.67 -13.75
C LYS A 14 5.32 -10.23 -14.01
N HIS A 15 4.56 -9.95 -12.95
CA HIS A 15 3.27 -9.29 -13.08
C HIS A 15 3.37 -7.86 -13.60
N SER A 16 4.49 -7.14 -13.43
CA SER A 16 4.67 -5.77 -13.94
C SER A 16 4.52 -5.62 -15.46
N GLY A 17 4.64 -6.71 -16.24
CA GLY A 17 4.37 -6.73 -17.68
C GLY A 17 2.89 -6.52 -18.06
N TYR A 18 1.96 -6.87 -17.17
CA TYR A 18 0.52 -6.55 -17.21
C TYR A 18 -0.03 -6.66 -15.79
N PRO A 19 0.10 -5.63 -14.94
CA PRO A 19 0.03 -5.91 -13.52
C PRO A 19 -1.41 -5.87 -13.04
N LYS A 20 -1.84 -7.06 -12.63
CA LYS A 20 -2.98 -7.36 -11.77
C LYS A 20 -3.10 -6.42 -10.55
N PHE A 21 -1.98 -5.82 -10.13
CA PHE A 21 -1.91 -4.84 -9.03
C PHE A 21 -1.27 -3.52 -9.46
N LYS A 22 -1.83 -2.42 -8.99
CA LYS A 22 -1.28 -1.07 -9.18
C LYS A 22 -1.04 -0.43 -7.82
N SER A 23 -0.18 0.58 -7.79
CA SER A 23 -0.09 1.51 -6.68
C SER A 23 -0.83 2.80 -7.05
N ARG A 24 -1.20 3.61 -6.06
CA ARG A 24 -1.86 4.90 -6.29
C ARG A 24 -1.05 6.02 -5.67
N THR A 25 -0.86 7.10 -6.41
CA THR A 25 -0.14 8.30 -5.95
C THR A 25 -0.94 9.56 -6.17
N CYS A 26 -0.71 10.56 -5.33
CA CYS A 26 -1.23 11.91 -5.50
C CYS A 26 -0.66 12.52 -6.79
N CYS A 27 -1.50 13.19 -7.58
CA CYS A 27 -1.13 13.85 -8.84
C CYS A 27 -1.30 15.38 -8.80
N ILE A 28 -1.42 15.98 -7.61
CA ILE A 28 -1.76 17.41 -7.44
C ILE A 28 -0.62 18.36 -7.79
N TYR A 29 0.66 17.95 -7.72
CA TYR A 29 1.76 18.92 -7.76
C TYR A 29 2.55 18.91 -9.07
N ASN A 30 2.64 20.06 -9.74
CA ASN A 30 3.51 20.35 -10.89
C ASN A 30 4.87 20.91 -10.47
N SER A 31 5.94 20.43 -11.11
CA SER A 31 7.28 21.00 -11.01
C SER A 31 7.58 22.12 -12.03
N ARG A 32 6.61 22.50 -12.88
CA ARG A 32 6.82 23.60 -13.84
C ARG A 32 6.75 24.99 -13.23
N SER A 33 6.21 25.15 -12.02
CA SER A 33 6.64 26.26 -11.19
C SER A 33 8.05 25.89 -10.72
N ARG A 34 9.07 26.48 -11.35
CA ARG A 34 10.44 26.50 -10.84
C ARG A 34 10.52 27.37 -9.58
N HIS A 35 9.53 27.29 -8.69
CA HIS A 35 9.76 27.73 -7.34
C HIS A 35 10.68 26.67 -6.73
N PRO A 36 11.94 27.01 -6.40
CA PRO A 36 12.69 26.16 -5.50
C PRO A 36 11.75 25.89 -4.33
N VAL A 37 11.52 24.62 -4.01
CA VAL A 37 10.84 24.29 -2.78
C VAL A 37 11.82 24.75 -1.70
N ASN A 38 11.70 26.02 -1.28
CA ASN A 38 12.58 26.65 -0.29
C ASN A 38 12.52 25.89 1.04
N ASP A 39 11.49 25.06 1.22
CA ASP A 39 11.28 24.18 2.36
C ASP A 39 11.19 22.71 1.91
N PRO A 40 12.25 21.90 2.09
CA PRO A 40 12.27 20.49 1.72
C PRO A 40 11.25 19.63 2.48
N ASP A 41 10.67 20.15 3.56
CA ASP A 41 9.69 19.46 4.41
C ASP A 41 8.25 19.92 4.15
N LYS A 42 8.04 20.81 3.17
CA LYS A 42 6.70 21.24 2.75
C LYS A 42 5.82 20.04 2.36
N LEU A 43 4.67 19.94 3.01
CA LEU A 43 3.68 18.90 2.78
C LEU A 43 2.72 19.30 1.67
N CYS A 44 2.41 18.35 0.80
CA CYS A 44 1.26 18.42 -0.09
C CYS A 44 -0.03 18.28 0.74
N PRO A 45 -1.19 18.81 0.28
CA PRO A 45 -2.49 18.53 0.89
C PRO A 45 -2.81 17.04 1.09
N CYS A 46 -2.11 16.12 0.41
CA CYS A 46 -2.24 14.67 0.62
C CYS A 46 -1.46 14.14 1.85
N GLY A 47 -0.77 15.02 2.57
CA GLY A 47 0.05 14.68 3.73
C GLY A 47 1.46 14.14 3.40
N ARG A 48 1.79 13.93 2.11
CA ARG A 48 3.15 13.55 1.70
C ARG A 48 4.03 14.77 1.48
N MET A 49 5.31 14.64 1.79
CA MET A 49 6.32 15.62 1.36
C MET A 49 6.28 15.80 -0.16
N ILE A 50 6.31 17.05 -0.62
CA ILE A 50 6.26 17.38 -2.05
C ILE A 50 7.36 16.64 -2.82
N ARG A 51 8.60 16.63 -2.30
CA ARG A 51 9.75 15.90 -2.87
C ARG A 51 9.55 14.38 -3.01
N ARG A 52 8.61 13.77 -2.28
CA ARG A 52 8.33 12.32 -2.32
C ARG A 52 7.18 11.94 -3.26
N HIS A 53 6.65 12.88 -4.02
CA HIS A 53 5.71 12.56 -5.09
C HIS A 53 6.48 11.89 -6.23
N SER A 54 6.00 10.72 -6.68
CA SER A 54 6.55 10.07 -7.87
C SER A 54 6.25 10.95 -9.08
N LEU A 55 7.29 11.40 -9.79
CA LEU A 55 7.18 12.12 -11.06
C LEU A 55 6.73 11.22 -12.23
N LEU A 56 6.46 9.95 -11.95
CA LEU A 56 5.93 8.96 -12.89
C LEU A 56 4.39 9.11 -12.96
N GLY A 57 3.93 9.95 -13.88
CA GLY A 57 2.52 10.17 -14.16
C GLY A 57 2.23 11.61 -14.57
N ASP A 58 1.22 11.82 -15.42
CA ASP A 58 0.68 13.15 -15.66
C ASP A 58 0.11 13.70 -14.34
N CYS A 59 0.57 14.88 -13.94
CA CYS A 59 -0.03 15.62 -12.83
C CYS A 59 -1.41 16.12 -13.29
N LEU A 60 -2.39 16.22 -12.40
CA LEU A 60 -3.64 16.92 -12.68
C LEU A 60 -3.37 18.30 -13.26
N GLU A 61 -2.40 19.00 -12.66
CA GLU A 61 -1.95 20.28 -13.16
C GLU A 61 -1.31 20.18 -14.57
N SER A 62 -0.64 19.08 -14.95
CA SER A 62 -0.14 18.93 -16.33
C SER A 62 -1.27 18.68 -17.34
N THR A 63 -2.39 18.10 -16.92
CA THR A 63 -3.57 17.88 -17.78
C THR A 63 -4.50 19.09 -17.83
N GLU A 64 -4.56 19.91 -16.78
CA GLU A 64 -5.30 21.18 -16.74
C GLU A 64 -4.48 22.32 -17.40
N ALA A 65 -3.16 22.39 -17.18
CA ALA A 65 -2.30 23.34 -17.86
C ALA A 65 -2.22 23.10 -19.38
N LYS A 66 -2.33 21.85 -19.85
CA LYS A 66 -2.47 21.52 -21.28
C LYS A 66 -3.81 22.00 -21.88
N ARG A 67 -4.85 22.23 -21.06
CA ARG A 67 -6.17 22.72 -21.49
C ARG A 67 -6.30 24.24 -21.48
N GLY A 68 -5.21 24.96 -21.18
CA GLY A 68 -5.12 26.39 -21.46
C GLY A 68 -5.95 27.30 -20.56
N ASN A 69 -6.11 26.99 -19.26
CA ASN A 69 -6.62 27.99 -18.32
C ASN A 69 -6.04 27.88 -16.89
N THR A 70 -5.46 29.01 -16.47
CA THR A 70 -5.20 29.51 -15.10
C THR A 70 -4.22 28.79 -14.18
N GLU A 71 -3.53 29.56 -13.33
CA GLU A 71 -2.70 29.09 -12.21
C GLU A 71 -3.43 27.99 -11.44
N PHE A 72 -2.81 26.80 -11.35
CA PHE A 72 -3.38 25.70 -10.62
C PHE A 72 -3.44 26.03 -9.13
N GLN A 73 -4.65 26.22 -8.61
CA GLN A 73 -4.88 26.42 -7.19
C GLN A 73 -4.93 25.05 -6.51
N THR A 74 -4.00 24.82 -5.58
CA THR A 74 -4.06 23.63 -4.72
C THR A 74 -5.39 23.63 -3.95
N PRO A 75 -6.16 22.52 -3.94
CA PRO A 75 -7.43 22.47 -3.23
C PRO A 75 -7.22 22.79 -1.75
N ASP A 76 -8.02 23.70 -1.19
CA ASP A 76 -7.79 24.23 0.15
C ASP A 76 -7.81 23.14 1.23
N ARG A 77 -8.83 22.25 1.26
CA ARG A 77 -8.95 21.23 2.34
C ARG A 77 -9.71 19.93 2.02
N PHE A 78 -9.91 19.54 0.76
CA PHE A 78 -10.53 18.25 0.48
C PHE A 78 -9.98 17.60 -0.78
N LEU A 79 -9.19 16.54 -0.60
CA LEU A 79 -8.74 15.73 -1.70
C LEU A 79 -9.77 14.66 -2.01
N ASP A 80 -10.50 14.86 -3.09
CA ASP A 80 -11.21 13.76 -3.73
C ASP A 80 -10.16 12.77 -4.26
N GLY A 81 -9.99 11.63 -3.59
CA GLY A 81 -9.05 10.60 -4.00
C GLY A 81 -9.32 10.04 -5.40
N LYS A 82 -10.52 10.18 -5.98
CA LYS A 82 -10.79 9.77 -7.37
C LYS A 82 -10.22 10.76 -8.37
N LYS A 83 -10.33 12.05 -8.09
CA LYS A 83 -9.85 13.12 -8.98
C LYS A 83 -8.36 13.37 -8.81
N HIS A 84 -7.88 13.33 -7.57
CA HIS A 84 -6.54 13.77 -7.19
C HIS A 84 -5.50 12.67 -6.99
N SER A 85 -5.76 11.49 -7.57
CA SER A 85 -4.77 10.43 -7.59
C SER A 85 -4.79 9.66 -8.90
N VAL A 86 -3.62 9.12 -9.26
CA VAL A 86 -3.42 8.33 -10.46
C VAL A 86 -2.84 6.98 -10.10
N GLU A 87 -3.18 5.97 -10.90
CA GLU A 87 -2.55 4.65 -10.81
C GLU A 87 -1.15 4.71 -11.41
N VAL A 88 -0.21 4.07 -10.72
CA VAL A 88 1.17 3.93 -11.15
C VAL A 88 1.56 2.46 -11.04
N PRO A 89 2.61 2.03 -11.76
CA PRO A 89 3.22 0.73 -11.53
C PRO A 89 3.54 0.54 -10.04
N ILE A 90 3.49 -0.71 -9.58
CA ILE A 90 3.88 -1.07 -8.22
C ILE A 90 5.32 -0.61 -7.97
N ASN A 91 5.52 0.11 -6.88
CA ASN A 91 6.80 0.75 -6.54
C ASN A 91 7.25 0.52 -5.09
N VAL A 92 6.48 -0.22 -4.29
CA VAL A 92 6.81 -0.55 -2.90
C VAL A 92 6.42 -2.00 -2.63
N PHE A 93 7.43 -2.87 -2.58
CA PHE A 93 7.32 -4.29 -2.31
C PHE A 93 8.67 -4.82 -1.82
N GLY A 94 8.67 -6.00 -1.21
CA GLY A 94 9.89 -6.71 -0.84
C GLY A 94 9.69 -7.64 0.33
N THR A 95 10.80 -8.00 0.97
CA THR A 95 10.86 -8.91 2.11
C THR A 95 11.56 -8.23 3.29
N LEU A 96 10.91 -8.17 4.46
CA LEU A 96 11.44 -7.57 5.68
C LEU A 96 12.44 -8.51 6.36
N GLN A 97 13.66 -8.03 6.56
CA GLN A 97 14.67 -8.72 7.36
C GLN A 97 14.63 -8.24 8.81
N PRO A 98 14.84 -9.13 9.81
CA PRO A 98 15.17 -10.56 9.70
C PRO A 98 13.95 -11.49 9.61
N SER A 99 12.72 -10.94 9.67
CA SER A 99 11.49 -11.73 9.79
C SER A 99 11.17 -12.63 8.58
N GLY A 100 11.72 -12.33 7.41
CA GLY A 100 11.31 -12.96 6.14
C GLY A 100 9.89 -12.58 5.69
N CYS A 101 9.23 -11.61 6.35
CA CYS A 101 7.86 -11.22 6.01
C CYS A 101 7.81 -10.49 4.66
N LYS A 102 7.02 -11.01 3.74
CA LYS A 102 6.74 -10.39 2.45
C LYS A 102 5.76 -9.21 2.62
N PHE A 103 6.00 -8.12 1.92
CA PHE A 103 5.06 -6.98 1.87
C PHE A 103 4.90 -6.47 0.44
N LEU A 104 3.71 -5.93 0.16
CA LEU A 104 3.32 -5.32 -1.10
C LEU A 104 2.35 -4.16 -0.83
N ARG A 105 2.61 -3.00 -1.41
CA ARG A 105 1.67 -1.87 -1.39
C ARG A 105 0.81 -1.89 -2.65
N ILE A 106 -0.49 -2.09 -2.46
CA ILE A 106 -1.49 -2.09 -3.53
C ILE A 106 -2.44 -0.90 -3.41
N ASP A 107 -3.08 -0.54 -4.51
CA ASP A 107 -4.21 0.38 -4.51
C ASP A 107 -5.39 -0.24 -3.75
N ALA A 108 -6.00 0.53 -2.85
CA ALA A 108 -7.18 0.14 -2.11
C ALA A 108 -8.38 -0.20 -3.01
N ARG A 109 -8.34 0.20 -4.29
CA ARG A 109 -9.36 -0.12 -5.30
C ARG A 109 -9.11 -1.44 -6.04
N SER A 110 -8.02 -2.15 -5.72
CA SER A 110 -7.72 -3.44 -6.35
C SER A 110 -8.84 -4.45 -6.06
N PRO A 111 -9.29 -5.23 -7.07
CA PRO A 111 -10.29 -6.28 -6.85
C PRO A 111 -9.84 -7.28 -5.78
N MET A 112 -10.77 -7.69 -4.91
CA MET A 112 -10.46 -8.60 -3.79
C MET A 112 -10.04 -9.99 -4.28
N GLU A 113 -10.60 -10.44 -5.40
CA GLU A 113 -10.27 -11.69 -6.07
C GLU A 113 -8.78 -11.74 -6.42
N ASN A 114 -8.24 -10.61 -6.86
CA ASN A 114 -6.81 -10.50 -7.16
C ASN A 114 -5.98 -10.69 -5.88
N ILE A 115 -6.35 -9.99 -4.80
CA ILE A 115 -5.67 -10.05 -3.50
C ILE A 115 -5.73 -11.48 -2.93
N PHE A 116 -6.88 -12.13 -3.02
CA PHE A 116 -7.07 -13.50 -2.54
C PHE A 116 -6.13 -14.48 -3.27
N GLN A 117 -6.06 -14.36 -4.60
CA GLN A 117 -5.17 -15.20 -5.41
C GLN A 117 -3.68 -14.94 -5.07
N LEU A 118 -3.29 -13.68 -4.84
CA LEU A 118 -1.92 -13.34 -4.39
C LEU A 118 -1.57 -14.04 -3.06
N ILE A 119 -2.50 -14.07 -2.11
CA ILE A 119 -2.27 -14.69 -0.80
C ILE A 119 -2.13 -16.22 -0.93
N LEU A 120 -2.99 -16.87 -1.72
CA LEU A 120 -2.96 -18.33 -1.82
C LEU A 120 -1.83 -18.83 -2.73
N GLU A 121 -1.69 -18.26 -3.91
CA GLU A 121 -0.78 -18.76 -4.95
C GLU A 121 0.63 -18.18 -4.77
N ASP A 122 0.76 -16.86 -4.82
CA ASP A 122 2.07 -16.18 -4.90
C ASP A 122 2.80 -16.14 -3.54
N CYS A 123 2.05 -15.96 -2.45
CA CYS A 123 2.59 -16.10 -1.10
C CYS A 123 2.78 -17.56 -0.69
N GLY A 124 2.11 -18.50 -1.36
CA GLY A 124 2.17 -19.94 -1.10
C GLY A 124 1.45 -20.34 0.19
N THR A 125 0.34 -19.66 0.51
CA THR A 125 -0.45 -19.94 1.72
C THR A 125 -1.54 -20.95 1.39
N GLN A 126 -1.72 -21.96 2.24
CA GLN A 126 -2.88 -22.85 2.11
C GLN A 126 -4.17 -22.08 2.45
N LYS A 127 -5.29 -22.47 1.84
CA LYS A 127 -6.62 -21.96 2.21
C LYS A 127 -6.86 -22.23 3.71
N PRO A 128 -7.06 -21.19 4.53
CA PRO A 128 -7.27 -21.38 5.96
C PRO A 128 -8.67 -21.95 6.23
N ALA A 129 -8.79 -22.82 7.24
CA ALA A 129 -10.09 -23.31 7.73
C ALA A 129 -10.79 -22.28 8.64
N LEU A 130 -10.03 -21.34 9.22
CA LEU A 130 -10.51 -20.30 10.12
C LEU A 130 -9.82 -18.97 9.82
N ILE A 131 -10.60 -17.88 9.78
CA ILE A 131 -10.09 -16.51 9.71
C ILE A 131 -10.43 -15.83 11.04
N LEU A 132 -9.41 -15.41 11.78
CA LEU A 132 -9.57 -14.62 13.00
C LEU A 132 -9.29 -13.15 12.69
N SER A 133 -10.27 -12.28 12.94
CA SER A 133 -10.11 -10.82 12.85
C SER A 133 -10.11 -10.23 14.26
N VAL A 134 -8.95 -9.72 14.69
CA VAL A 134 -8.77 -9.12 16.02
C VAL A 134 -8.69 -7.61 15.87
N TYR A 135 -9.59 -6.89 16.54
CA TYR A 135 -9.65 -5.43 16.53
C TYR A 135 -9.32 -4.87 17.91
N GLY A 136 -8.73 -3.67 17.95
CA GLY A 136 -8.35 -3.00 19.20
C GLY A 136 -8.12 -1.51 18.99
N GLY A 137 -7.77 -0.80 20.07
CA GLY A 137 -7.40 0.61 20.01
C GLY A 137 -5.99 0.82 19.46
N ALA A 138 -5.75 1.95 18.81
CA ALA A 138 -4.41 2.34 18.35
C ALA A 138 -3.45 2.72 19.50
N LYS A 139 -3.98 2.99 20.70
CA LYS A 139 -3.21 3.32 21.90
C LYS A 139 -2.92 2.07 22.71
N TYR A 140 -1.78 2.08 23.40
CA TYR A 140 -1.46 1.06 24.38
C TYR A 140 -2.55 0.99 25.45
N PHE A 141 -2.96 -0.23 25.78
CA PHE A 141 -3.86 -0.54 26.87
C PHE A 141 -3.22 -1.63 27.73
N THR A 142 -3.58 -1.67 29.01
CA THR A 142 -3.11 -2.70 29.93
C THR A 142 -4.27 -3.63 30.27
N MET A 143 -3.95 -4.91 30.45
CA MET A 143 -4.88 -5.92 30.93
C MET A 143 -4.42 -6.41 32.30
N ALA A 144 -5.34 -6.99 33.07
CA ALA A 144 -4.95 -7.77 34.23
C ALA A 144 -4.14 -8.99 33.77
N GLU A 145 -3.04 -9.30 34.46
CA GLU A 145 -2.08 -10.34 34.06
C GLU A 145 -2.74 -11.70 33.76
N ARG A 146 -3.71 -12.11 34.58
CA ARG A 146 -4.47 -13.35 34.37
C ARG A 146 -5.27 -13.32 33.06
N LEU A 147 -5.90 -12.20 32.74
CA LEU A 147 -6.70 -12.06 31.52
C LEU A 147 -5.81 -12.10 30.27
N GLU A 148 -4.68 -11.40 30.30
CA GLU A 148 -3.71 -11.38 29.21
C GLU A 148 -3.19 -12.78 28.90
N LYS A 149 -2.77 -13.53 29.93
CA LYS A 149 -2.28 -14.91 29.77
C LYS A 149 -3.32 -15.84 29.16
N GLU A 150 -4.54 -15.82 29.68
CA GLU A 150 -5.62 -16.68 29.20
C GLU A 150 -6.08 -16.29 27.79
N PHE A 151 -6.10 -15.00 27.46
CA PHE A 151 -6.42 -14.50 26.12
C PHE A 151 -5.38 -14.95 25.09
N ILE A 152 -4.08 -14.75 25.36
CA ILE A 152 -3.00 -15.18 24.47
C ILE A 152 -3.05 -16.69 24.25
N ARG A 153 -3.23 -17.48 25.33
CA ARG A 153 -3.34 -18.94 25.22
C ARG A 153 -4.52 -19.34 24.33
N GLY A 154 -5.70 -18.77 24.56
CA GLY A 154 -6.89 -19.08 23.77
C GLY A 154 -6.74 -18.77 22.27
N VAL A 155 -6.10 -17.64 21.92
CA VAL A 155 -5.85 -17.28 20.51
C VAL A 155 -4.87 -18.26 19.85
N ILE A 156 -3.78 -18.61 20.54
CA ILE A 156 -2.79 -19.57 20.02
C ILE A 156 -3.41 -20.96 19.85
N ASP A 157 -4.18 -21.42 20.83
CA ASP A 157 -4.84 -22.73 20.79
C ASP A 157 -5.83 -22.80 19.63
N ALA A 158 -6.67 -21.78 19.46
CA ALA A 158 -7.63 -21.70 18.35
C ALA A 158 -6.94 -21.74 16.98
N ALA A 159 -5.88 -20.96 16.79
CA ALA A 159 -5.11 -20.95 15.54
C ALA A 159 -4.44 -22.29 15.25
N THR A 160 -3.86 -22.93 16.29
CA THR A 160 -3.16 -24.21 16.16
C THR A 160 -4.12 -25.36 15.87
N MET A 161 -5.30 -25.37 16.51
CA MET A 161 -6.33 -26.38 16.28
C MET A 161 -6.96 -26.26 14.89
N ALA A 162 -7.19 -25.04 14.41
CA ALA A 162 -7.79 -24.80 13.10
C ALA A 162 -6.84 -25.04 11.92
N SER A 163 -5.54 -25.23 12.18
CA SER A 163 -4.52 -25.50 11.16
C SER A 163 -4.24 -27.00 10.97
N LYS A 164 -4.96 -27.87 11.70
CA LYS A 164 -4.92 -29.34 11.57
C LYS A 164 -5.95 -29.80 10.53
#